data_AF-A0A7W0VXK1-F1
#
_entry.id   AF-A0A7W0VXK1-F1
#
_cell.length_a   1.000
_cell.length_b   1.000
_cell.length_c   1.000
_cell.angle_alpha   90.00
_cell.angle_beta   90.00
_cell.angle_gamma   90.00
#
_symmetry.space_group_name_H-M   'P 1'
#
loop_
_entity.id
_entity.type
_entity.pdbx_description
1 polymer ?
#
loop_
_entity_poly.entity_id
_entity_poly.type
_entity_poly.pdbx_seq_one_letter_code
_entity_poly.pdbx_strand_id
1 'polypeptide(L)'
;MKGSYRKMGCDLPGQIYSVLPLSHVRAQGPWLTIAPRGGAVVRLDVRCLDHVVVGERGIELEAEGVVISLHLADDDEAIRNVANRLAPYTRTACIRTSEVYEDAKRLLEEHERCEAVGTSTPSRPPELLVETEVVSVIGEHLVVGESVAFLITEVNEYAIHGANLPLPGGRLLQAALARLVVVTAGRKTSETRAVLSRRIAAYEANALDATNSRSRDEPER
;
A
#
# COMPACT_ATOMS: atom_id res chain seq x y z
N MET A 1 -11.17 24.51 -15.27
CA MET A 1 -12.15 23.46 -14.95
C MET A 1 -11.62 22.67 -13.76
N LYS A 2 -12.19 22.86 -12.55
CA LYS A 2 -11.79 22.14 -11.33
C LYS A 2 -12.68 20.91 -11.19
N GLY A 3 -12.13 19.72 -11.45
CA GLY A 3 -12.81 18.45 -11.23
C GLY A 3 -12.90 18.15 -9.74
N SER A 4 -14.01 18.52 -9.13
CA SER A 4 -14.37 18.13 -7.77
C SER A 4 -14.76 16.64 -7.81
N TYR A 5 -13.87 15.78 -7.34
CA TYR A 5 -14.25 14.40 -7.02
C TYR A 5 -15.21 14.47 -5.83
N ARG A 6 -16.51 14.37 -6.12
CA ARG A 6 -17.54 14.19 -5.10
C ARG A 6 -17.25 12.87 -4.39
N LYS A 7 -16.98 12.99 -3.09
CA LYS A 7 -17.04 11.92 -2.09
C LYS A 7 -18.44 11.30 -2.19
N MET A 8 -18.58 10.25 -3.00
CA MET A 8 -19.75 9.38 -2.92
C MET A 8 -19.57 8.59 -1.64
N GLY A 9 -20.51 8.77 -0.71
CA GLY A 9 -20.46 8.22 0.64
C GLY A 9 -20.21 6.72 0.63
N CYS A 10 -19.07 6.33 1.17
CA CYS A 10 -18.88 5.02 1.75
C CYS A 10 -19.04 5.20 3.26
N ASP A 11 -20.30 5.16 3.74
CA ASP A 11 -20.61 4.85 5.14
C ASP A 11 -20.35 3.36 5.38
N LEU A 12 -19.10 2.95 5.27
CA LEU A 12 -18.65 1.67 5.81
C LEU A 12 -18.11 1.95 7.21
N PRO A 13 -18.47 1.17 8.25
CA PRO A 13 -17.88 1.28 9.57
C PRO A 13 -16.44 0.74 9.52
N GLY A 14 -15.56 1.43 8.80
CA GLY A 14 -14.14 1.18 8.79
C GLY A 14 -13.57 1.64 10.12
N GLN A 15 -12.75 0.79 10.75
CA GLN A 15 -12.05 1.19 11.96
C GLN A 15 -10.97 2.19 11.57
N ILE A 16 -11.13 3.44 12.03
CA ILE A 16 -10.18 4.53 11.77
C ILE A 16 -9.14 4.54 12.87
N TYR A 17 -7.87 4.41 12.48
CA TYR A 17 -6.74 4.53 13.40
C TYR A 17 -6.00 5.84 13.14
N SER A 18 -5.82 6.65 14.19
CA SER A 18 -5.03 7.87 14.14
C SER A 18 -3.59 7.57 14.49
N VAL A 19 -2.68 8.11 13.69
CA VAL A 19 -1.24 7.98 13.86
C VAL A 19 -0.65 9.28 14.39
N LEU A 20 0.35 9.23 15.27
CA LEU A 20 1.04 10.43 15.78
C LEU A 20 1.68 11.23 14.63
N PRO A 21 1.86 12.56 14.76
CA PRO A 21 2.44 13.39 13.71
C PRO A 21 3.79 12.85 13.21
N LEU A 22 3.83 12.51 11.94
CA LEU A 22 5.02 12.02 11.26
C LEU A 22 5.72 13.19 10.56
N SER A 23 7.05 13.09 10.50
CA SER A 23 7.89 14.00 9.72
C SER A 23 8.61 13.20 8.63
N HIS A 24 9.01 13.87 7.55
CA HIS A 24 9.84 13.28 6.49
C HIS A 24 9.18 12.09 5.76
N VAL A 25 7.91 12.25 5.38
CA VAL A 25 7.23 11.24 4.58
C VAL A 25 7.58 11.40 3.11
N ARG A 26 7.93 10.30 2.43
CA ARG A 26 8.37 10.32 1.03
C ARG A 26 7.78 9.15 0.25
N ALA A 27 7.42 9.41 -1.00
CA ALA A 27 7.11 8.40 -2.00
C ALA A 27 8.34 8.07 -2.86
N GLN A 28 8.67 6.78 -2.98
CA GLN A 28 9.72 6.27 -3.88
C GLN A 28 9.21 5.03 -4.62
N GLY A 29 8.74 5.23 -5.85
CA GLY A 29 8.00 4.19 -6.58
C GLY A 29 6.78 3.76 -5.76
N PRO A 30 6.57 2.45 -5.53
CA PRO A 30 5.47 1.94 -4.72
C PRO A 30 5.70 2.08 -3.20
N TRP A 31 6.84 2.59 -2.75
CA TRP A 31 7.17 2.66 -1.33
C TRP A 31 6.79 4.00 -0.72
N LEU A 32 6.01 3.93 0.36
CA LEU A 32 5.83 5.01 1.32
C LEU A 32 6.88 4.85 2.42
N THR A 33 7.83 5.78 2.49
CA THR A 33 8.84 5.82 3.55
C THR A 33 8.47 6.86 4.58
N ILE A 34 8.49 6.48 5.85
CA ILE A 34 8.15 7.29 7.02
C ILE A 34 9.35 7.28 7.96
N ALA A 35 9.90 8.44 8.29
CA ALA A 35 11.04 8.57 9.21
C ALA A 35 10.65 9.44 10.41
N PRO A 36 9.96 8.88 11.43
CA PRO A 36 9.61 9.62 12.64
C PRO A 36 10.88 10.09 13.36
N ARG A 37 10.85 11.30 13.93
CA ARG A 37 12.00 11.83 14.67
C ARG A 37 12.32 10.92 15.87
N GLY A 38 13.53 10.36 15.89
CA GLY A 38 13.97 9.46 16.97
C GLY A 38 13.33 8.07 16.94
N GLY A 39 12.53 7.75 15.91
CA GLY A 39 11.97 6.42 15.71
C GLY A 39 12.63 5.70 14.53
N ALA A 40 12.24 4.45 14.32
CA ALA A 40 12.74 3.64 13.22
C ALA A 40 12.16 4.12 11.88
N VAL A 41 12.96 4.07 10.81
CA VAL A 41 12.47 4.27 9.45
C VAL A 41 11.53 3.13 9.08
N VAL A 42 10.30 3.47 8.71
CA VAL A 42 9.30 2.50 8.29
C VAL A 42 9.08 2.64 6.78
N ARG A 43 9.04 1.53 6.05
CA ARG A 43 8.71 1.51 4.62
C ARG A 43 7.53 0.61 4.38
N LEU A 44 6.46 1.16 3.82
CA LEU A 44 5.23 0.46 3.47
C LEU A 44 5.13 0.33 1.95
N ASP A 45 4.88 -0.88 1.47
CA ASP A 45 4.57 -1.12 0.06
C ASP A 45 3.09 -0.83 -0.21
N VAL A 46 2.78 0.27 -0.88
CA VAL A 46 1.37 0.67 -1.09
C VAL A 46 0.60 -0.24 -2.04
N ARG A 47 1.26 -1.20 -2.70
CA ARG A 47 0.60 -2.23 -3.50
C ARG A 47 -0.19 -3.22 -2.64
N CYS A 48 0.12 -3.30 -1.34
CA CYS A 48 -0.71 -4.03 -0.38
C CYS A 48 -1.97 -3.28 0.04
N LEU A 49 -2.11 -2.00 -0.29
CA LEU A 49 -3.27 -1.18 0.04
C LEU A 49 -4.32 -1.23 -1.07
N ASP A 50 -5.58 -1.10 -0.68
CA ASP A 50 -6.69 -0.89 -1.61
C ASP A 50 -6.64 0.53 -2.16
N HIS A 51 -6.49 1.51 -1.28
CA HIS A 51 -6.48 2.93 -1.63
C HIS A 51 -5.46 3.73 -0.82
N VAL A 52 -4.99 4.82 -1.42
CA VAL A 52 -4.22 5.89 -0.77
C VAL A 52 -4.86 7.19 -1.21
N VAL A 53 -5.39 7.96 -0.27
CA VAL A 53 -6.08 9.22 -0.53
C VAL A 53 -5.61 10.32 0.41
N VAL A 54 -5.86 11.57 0.03
CA VAL A 54 -5.59 12.73 0.87
C VAL A 54 -6.76 12.91 1.82
N GLY A 55 -6.50 12.79 3.11
CA GLY A 55 -7.47 13.04 4.18
C GLY A 55 -7.43 14.48 4.66
N GLU A 56 -8.24 14.80 5.68
CA GLU A 56 -8.34 16.17 6.22
C GLU A 56 -7.05 16.67 6.88
N ARG A 57 -6.22 15.76 7.41
CA ARG A 57 -5.03 16.08 8.21
C ARG A 57 -3.77 15.33 7.77
N GLY A 58 -3.78 14.75 6.56
CA GLY A 58 -2.67 13.95 6.06
C GLY A 58 -3.09 12.93 5.00
N ILE A 59 -2.57 11.72 5.10
CA ILE A 59 -2.81 10.64 4.14
C ILE A 59 -3.65 9.55 4.79
N GLU A 60 -4.71 9.11 4.12
CA GLU A 60 -5.51 7.95 4.51
C GLU A 60 -5.06 6.74 3.69
N LEU A 61 -4.68 5.68 4.40
CA LEU A 61 -4.29 4.39 3.85
C LEU A 61 -5.41 3.40 4.13
N GLU A 62 -5.89 2.72 3.10
CA GLU A 62 -6.98 1.76 3.25
C GLU A 62 -6.55 0.36 2.81
N ALA A 63 -6.86 -0.64 3.64
CA ALA A 63 -6.72 -2.05 3.29
C ALA A 63 -7.78 -2.90 4.01
N GLU A 64 -8.52 -3.72 3.26
CA GLU A 64 -9.54 -4.63 3.81
C GLU A 64 -10.57 -3.92 4.71
N GLY A 65 -10.97 -2.70 4.32
CA GLY A 65 -11.92 -1.88 5.08
C GLY A 65 -11.35 -1.25 6.37
N VAL A 66 -10.06 -1.45 6.68
CA VAL A 66 -9.35 -0.70 7.72
C VAL A 66 -8.76 0.55 7.12
N VAL A 67 -9.02 1.70 7.76
CA VAL A 67 -8.49 3.01 7.34
C VAL A 67 -7.53 3.54 8.38
N ILE A 68 -6.35 3.95 7.94
CA ILE A 68 -5.32 4.53 8.79
C ILE A 68 -5.03 5.93 8.34
N SER A 69 -5.24 6.88 9.24
CA SER A 69 -4.96 8.30 9.02
C SER A 69 -3.55 8.62 9.51
N LEU A 70 -2.63 8.80 8.57
CA LEU A 70 -1.29 9.31 8.82
C LEU A 70 -1.35 10.83 8.96
N HIS A 71 -1.18 11.32 10.17
CA HIS A 71 -1.04 12.75 10.42
C HIS A 71 0.35 13.20 10.03
N LEU A 72 0.45 14.08 9.04
CA LEU A 72 1.73 14.59 8.55
C LEU A 72 1.92 16.02 9.03
N ALA A 73 3.13 16.34 9.48
CA ALA A 73 3.50 17.72 9.83
C ALA A 73 3.88 18.57 8.60
N ASP A 74 3.96 17.94 7.43
CA ASP A 74 4.24 18.57 6.15
C ASP A 74 3.03 19.41 5.66
N ASP A 75 3.25 20.30 4.70
CA ASP A 75 2.16 21.11 4.13
C ASP A 75 1.23 20.30 3.20
N ASP A 76 0.03 20.84 2.96
CA ASP A 76 -1.00 20.20 2.13
C ASP A 76 -0.54 19.88 0.70
N GLU A 77 0.40 20.64 0.13
CA GLU A 77 0.93 20.37 -1.21
C GLU A 77 1.88 19.16 -1.18
N ALA A 78 2.77 19.08 -0.19
CA ALA A 78 3.63 17.92 0.02
C ALA A 78 2.81 16.64 0.27
N ILE A 79 1.78 16.72 1.12
CA ILE A 79 0.85 15.61 1.40
C ILE A 79 0.17 15.13 0.11
N ARG A 80 -0.38 16.07 -0.67
CA ARG A 80 -1.02 15.76 -1.97
C ARG A 80 -0.04 15.14 -2.95
N ASN A 81 1.18 15.65 -3.02
CA ASN A 81 2.21 15.12 -3.92
C ASN A 81 2.55 13.66 -3.58
N VAL A 82 2.78 13.36 -2.30
CA VAL A 82 3.04 11.99 -1.83
C VAL A 82 1.87 11.07 -2.18
N ALA A 83 0.64 11.44 -1.82
CA ALA A 83 -0.54 10.62 -2.10
C ALA A 83 -0.74 10.38 -3.61
N ASN A 84 -0.61 11.42 -4.44
CA ASN A 84 -0.76 11.32 -5.89
C ASN A 84 0.30 10.44 -6.55
N ARG A 85 1.52 10.41 -6.01
CA ARG A 85 2.59 9.53 -6.51
C ARG A 85 2.37 8.07 -6.14
N LEU A 86 1.73 7.80 -5.00
CA LEU A 86 1.50 6.44 -4.49
C LEU A 86 0.19 5.83 -5.00
N ALA A 87 -0.87 6.63 -5.14
CA ALA A 87 -2.20 6.17 -5.53
C ALA A 87 -2.22 5.24 -6.77
N PRO A 88 -1.46 5.49 -7.85
CA PRO A 88 -1.46 4.62 -9.03
C PRO A 88 -1.01 3.17 -8.76
N TYR A 89 -0.18 2.95 -7.74
CA TYR A 89 0.33 1.61 -7.40
C TYR A 89 -0.64 0.80 -6.53
N THR A 90 -1.64 1.44 -5.93
CA THR A 90 -2.62 0.76 -5.07
C THR A 90 -3.44 -0.27 -5.82
N ARG A 91 -3.97 -1.24 -5.08
CA ARG A 91 -4.57 -2.47 -5.65
C ARG A 91 -5.77 -2.20 -6.55
N THR A 92 -6.59 -1.19 -6.26
CA THR A 92 -7.78 -0.90 -7.05
C THR A 92 -7.55 0.15 -8.14
N ALA A 93 -6.37 0.78 -8.17
CA ALA A 93 -6.12 1.88 -9.09
C ALA A 93 -6.04 1.39 -10.55
N CYS A 94 -6.67 2.13 -11.45
CA CYS A 94 -6.47 1.92 -12.88
C CYS A 94 -5.01 2.21 -13.24
N ILE A 95 -4.40 1.31 -14.01
CA ILE A 95 -3.07 1.54 -14.57
C ILE A 95 -3.21 2.58 -15.68
N ARG A 96 -2.47 3.68 -15.58
CA ARG A 96 -2.52 4.81 -16.53
C ARG A 96 -1.17 5.20 -17.13
N THR A 97 -0.09 4.62 -16.61
CA THR A 97 1.27 4.92 -17.05
C THR A 97 2.02 3.62 -17.34
N SER A 98 2.99 3.68 -18.24
CA SER A 98 3.86 2.54 -18.55
C SER A 98 4.65 2.09 -17.32
N GLU A 99 5.12 3.02 -16.48
CA GLU A 99 5.85 2.69 -15.25
C GLU A 99 5.05 1.76 -14.32
N VAL A 100 3.77 2.06 -14.09
CA VAL A 100 2.89 1.26 -13.22
C VAL A 100 2.54 -0.07 -13.90
N TYR A 101 2.41 -0.07 -15.23
CA TYR A 101 2.19 -1.29 -16.00
C TYR A 101 3.38 -2.26 -15.94
N GLU A 102 4.61 -1.78 -16.12
CA GLU A 102 5.82 -2.60 -16.03
C GLU A 102 6.03 -3.14 -14.62
N ASP A 103 5.76 -2.31 -13.59
CA ASP A 103 5.75 -2.78 -12.19
C ASP A 103 4.71 -3.89 -11.97
N ALA A 104 3.49 -3.71 -12.48
CA ALA A 104 2.43 -4.70 -12.39
C ALA A 104 2.78 -6.00 -13.12
N LYS A 105 3.37 -5.93 -14.32
CA LYS A 105 3.82 -7.11 -15.06
C LYS A 105 4.91 -7.88 -14.32
N ARG A 106 5.93 -7.18 -13.83
CA ARG A 106 7.00 -7.79 -13.03
C ARG A 106 6.45 -8.56 -11.83
N LEU A 107 5.49 -7.97 -11.11
CA LEU A 107 4.85 -8.63 -9.96
C LEU A 107 4.05 -9.86 -10.37
N LEU A 108 3.33 -9.80 -11.49
CA LEU A 108 2.58 -10.94 -11.99
C LEU A 108 3.52 -12.11 -12.36
N GLU A 109 4.62 -11.81 -13.04
CA GLU A 109 5.65 -12.81 -13.38
C GLU A 109 6.31 -13.41 -12.12
N GLU A 110 6.56 -12.60 -11.09
CA GLU A 110 7.08 -13.09 -9.81
C GLU A 110 6.09 -14.05 -9.13
N HIS A 111 4.79 -13.73 -9.14
CA HIS A 111 3.74 -14.61 -8.63
C HIS A 111 3.70 -15.95 -9.38
N GLU A 112 3.76 -15.92 -10.71
CA GLU A 112 3.74 -17.12 -11.56
C GLU A 112 4.98 -17.99 -11.37
N ARG A 113 6.15 -17.36 -11.23
CA ARG A 113 7.40 -18.07 -10.94
C ARG A 113 7.34 -18.79 -9.59
N CYS A 114 6.79 -18.15 -8.57
CA CYS A 114 6.70 -18.74 -7.23
C CYS A 114 5.71 -19.92 -7.19
N GLU A 115 4.60 -19.86 -7.92
CA GLU A 115 3.68 -21.00 -8.06
C GLU A 115 4.34 -22.19 -8.76
N ALA A 116 5.13 -21.94 -9.82
CA ALA A 116 5.80 -23.00 -10.58
C ALA A 116 6.85 -23.77 -9.76
N VAL A 117 7.52 -23.10 -8.80
CA VAL A 117 8.56 -23.70 -7.96
C VAL A 117 7.96 -24.45 -6.75
N GLY A 118 6.66 -24.34 -6.50
CA GLY A 118 5.99 -24.98 -5.36
C GLY A 118 6.40 -24.39 -4.00
N THR A 119 7.14 -23.28 -3.98
CA THR A 119 7.46 -22.51 -2.78
C THR A 119 6.21 -21.77 -2.32
N SER A 120 5.65 -22.18 -1.18
CA SER A 120 4.37 -21.69 -0.65
C SER A 120 4.38 -20.21 -0.24
N THR A 121 5.56 -19.62 -0.12
CA THR A 121 5.74 -18.18 0.08
C THR A 121 6.24 -17.58 -1.22
N PRO A 122 5.41 -16.85 -1.98
CA PRO A 122 5.96 -15.99 -3.00
C PRO A 122 7.00 -15.09 -2.35
N SER A 123 8.12 -14.84 -3.05
CA SER A 123 9.06 -13.77 -2.71
C SER A 123 8.39 -12.41 -2.95
N ARG A 124 7.23 -12.21 -2.32
CA ARG A 124 6.47 -10.98 -2.36
C ARG A 124 7.35 -9.92 -1.71
N PRO A 125 7.44 -8.71 -2.28
CA PRO A 125 8.05 -7.60 -1.57
C PRO A 125 7.37 -7.46 -0.20
N PRO A 126 8.16 -7.29 0.88
CA PRO A 126 7.61 -7.22 2.23
C PRO A 126 6.62 -6.08 2.31
N GLU A 127 5.43 -6.33 2.86
CA GLU A 127 4.37 -5.30 2.93
C GLU A 127 4.84 -4.12 3.78
N LEU A 128 5.62 -4.40 4.82
CA LEU A 128 6.15 -3.41 5.74
C LEU A 128 7.58 -3.80 6.17
N LEU A 129 8.46 -2.80 6.16
CA LEU A 129 9.83 -2.89 6.68
C LEU A 129 10.00 -1.90 7.83
N VAL A 130 10.70 -2.33 8.88
CA VAL A 130 11.21 -1.44 9.94
C VAL A 130 12.72 -1.46 9.87
N GLU A 131 13.32 -0.35 9.45
CA GLU A 131 14.70 -0.25 8.99
C GLU A 131 14.96 -1.24 7.84
N THR A 132 15.46 -2.42 8.18
CA THR A 132 15.75 -3.53 7.28
C THR A 132 14.99 -4.81 7.65
N GLU A 133 14.24 -4.78 8.76
CA GLU A 133 13.53 -5.94 9.30
C GLU A 133 12.16 -6.07 8.64
N VAL A 134 11.86 -7.27 8.13
CA VAL A 134 10.55 -7.59 7.54
C VAL A 134 9.53 -7.75 8.65
N VAL A 135 8.37 -7.11 8.48
CA VAL A 135 7.18 -7.38 9.28
C VAL A 135 6.32 -8.39 8.54
N SER A 136 5.99 -9.49 9.20
CA SER A 136 5.20 -10.58 8.63
C SER A 136 4.24 -11.17 9.66
N VAL A 137 3.30 -11.99 9.21
CA VAL A 137 2.38 -12.72 10.09
C VAL A 137 2.69 -14.20 10.02
N ILE A 138 2.88 -14.83 11.18
CA ILE A 138 3.13 -16.26 11.32
C ILE A 138 2.16 -16.81 12.36
N GLY A 139 1.13 -17.53 11.90
CA GLY A 139 0.02 -17.98 12.74
C GLY A 139 -0.66 -16.79 13.42
N GLU A 140 -0.76 -16.83 14.74
CA GLU A 140 -1.40 -15.78 15.56
C GLU A 140 -0.45 -14.63 15.96
N HIS A 141 0.74 -14.56 15.37
CA HIS A 141 1.77 -13.59 15.73
C HIS A 141 2.15 -12.68 14.56
N LEU A 142 2.33 -11.40 14.87
CA LEU A 142 3.05 -10.46 14.02
C LEU A 142 4.53 -10.50 14.41
N VAL A 143 5.38 -10.84 13.45
CA VAL A 143 6.82 -11.00 13.63
C VAL A 143 7.55 -9.85 12.95
N VAL A 144 8.48 -9.23 13.68
CA VAL A 144 9.39 -8.18 13.17
C VAL A 144 10.81 -8.73 13.20
N GLY A 145 11.40 -8.91 12.00
CA GLY A 145 12.71 -9.54 11.87
C GLY A 145 12.70 -11.00 12.32
N GLU A 146 13.75 -11.45 13.00
CA GLU A 146 13.89 -12.85 13.45
C GLU A 146 13.52 -13.07 14.92
N SER A 147 13.48 -12.00 15.72
CA SER A 147 13.54 -12.11 17.19
C SER A 147 12.36 -11.50 17.94
N VAL A 148 11.51 -10.73 17.27
CA VAL A 148 10.42 -9.99 17.92
C VAL A 148 9.09 -10.51 17.39
N ALA A 149 8.21 -10.91 18.30
CA ALA A 149 6.87 -11.36 17.98
C ALA A 149 5.86 -10.74 18.95
N PHE A 150 4.72 -10.30 18.41
CA PHE A 150 3.57 -9.80 19.17
C PHE A 150 2.35 -10.64 18.83
N LEU A 151 1.48 -10.87 19.81
CA LEU A 151 0.18 -11.48 19.52
C LEU A 151 -0.65 -10.52 18.67
N ILE A 152 -1.40 -11.05 17.70
CA ILE A 152 -2.30 -10.21 16.88
C ILE A 152 -3.31 -9.45 17.76
N THR A 153 -3.80 -10.07 18.83
CA THR A 153 -4.70 -9.43 19.80
C THR A 153 -4.04 -8.22 20.47
N GLU A 154 -2.76 -8.33 20.83
CA GLU A 154 -1.98 -7.22 21.41
C GLU A 154 -1.78 -6.10 20.38
N VAL A 155 -1.41 -6.44 19.14
CA VAL A 155 -1.28 -5.43 18.06
C VAL A 155 -2.58 -4.66 17.87
N ASN A 156 -3.73 -5.36 17.92
CA ASN A 156 -5.05 -4.73 17.81
C ASN A 156 -5.33 -3.77 18.97
N GLU A 157 -5.05 -4.19 20.20
CA GLU A 157 -5.23 -3.35 21.40
C GLU A 157 -4.38 -2.08 21.33
N TYR A 158 -3.10 -2.21 21.00
CA TYR A 158 -2.21 -1.06 20.82
C TYR A 158 -2.69 -0.13 19.70
N ALA A 159 -3.14 -0.69 18.57
CA ALA A 159 -3.65 0.10 17.46
C ALA A 159 -4.90 0.91 17.87
N ILE A 160 -5.85 0.28 18.57
CA ILE A 160 -7.07 0.93 19.07
C ILE A 160 -6.75 2.14 19.95
N HIS A 161 -5.68 2.05 20.74
CA HIS A 161 -5.24 3.13 21.63
C HIS A 161 -4.27 4.12 20.97
N GLY A 162 -3.96 3.97 19.67
CA GLY A 162 -2.99 4.82 18.97
C GLY A 162 -1.57 4.68 19.51
N ALA A 163 -1.24 3.53 20.10
CA ALA A 163 0.03 3.26 20.77
C ALA A 163 1.09 2.69 19.81
N ASN A 164 2.33 2.65 20.30
CA ASN A 164 3.46 2.07 19.58
C ASN A 164 3.82 0.70 20.17
N LEU A 165 4.12 -0.26 19.31
CA LEU A 165 4.77 -1.51 19.67
C LEU A 165 6.24 -1.24 20.02
N PRO A 166 6.72 -1.65 21.21
CA PRO A 166 8.09 -1.46 21.63
C PRO A 166 9.01 -2.45 20.94
N LEU A 167 10.03 -1.97 20.23
CA LEU A 167 11.04 -2.80 19.57
C LEU A 167 12.39 -2.76 20.31
N PRO A 168 13.25 -3.78 20.14
CA PRO A 168 14.59 -3.78 20.72
C PRO A 168 15.39 -2.52 20.34
N GLY A 169 16.20 -2.05 21.29
CA GLY A 169 17.00 -0.83 21.14
C GLY A 169 16.21 0.47 21.35
N GLY A 170 15.04 0.41 21.98
CA GLY A 170 14.20 1.60 22.25
C GLY A 170 13.48 2.13 21.01
N ARG A 171 13.47 1.36 19.92
CA ARG A 171 12.74 1.68 18.70
C ARG A 171 11.24 1.48 18.93
N LEU A 172 10.43 2.19 18.15
CA LEU A 172 8.98 2.15 18.23
C LEU A 172 8.39 1.93 16.83
N LEU A 173 7.42 1.02 16.74
CA LEU A 173 6.60 0.83 15.54
C LEU A 173 5.15 1.21 15.86
N GLN A 174 4.55 2.10 15.08
CA GLN A 174 3.15 2.44 15.26
C GLN A 174 2.26 1.22 15.01
N ALA A 175 1.47 0.84 16.01
CA ALA A 175 0.69 -0.39 15.96
C ALA A 175 -0.36 -0.37 14.83
N ALA A 176 -0.85 0.82 14.48
CA ALA A 176 -1.70 1.01 13.30
C ALA A 176 -1.00 0.54 12.01
N LEU A 177 0.26 0.90 11.79
CA LEU A 177 1.00 0.43 10.59
C LEU A 177 1.20 -1.09 10.61
N ALA A 178 1.50 -1.67 11.78
CA ALA A 178 1.59 -3.12 11.94
C ALA A 178 0.24 -3.81 11.64
N ARG A 179 -0.87 -3.18 12.02
CA ARG A 179 -2.23 -3.68 11.76
C ARG A 179 -2.52 -3.83 10.26
N LEU A 180 -1.96 -2.98 9.39
CA LEU A 180 -2.08 -3.15 7.94
C LEU A 180 -1.58 -4.53 7.51
N VAL A 181 -0.39 -4.91 7.94
CA VAL A 181 0.21 -6.22 7.62
C VAL A 181 -0.69 -7.36 8.10
N VAL A 182 -1.29 -7.21 9.29
CA VAL A 182 -2.22 -8.21 9.82
C VAL A 182 -3.46 -8.37 8.94
N VAL A 183 -4.07 -7.27 8.50
CA VAL A 183 -5.27 -7.37 7.65
C VAL A 183 -4.95 -7.84 6.23
N THR A 184 -3.80 -7.45 5.69
CA THR A 184 -3.39 -7.85 4.34
C THR A 184 -2.84 -9.29 4.28
N ALA A 185 -2.32 -9.82 5.39
CA ALA A 185 -1.87 -11.21 5.47
C ALA A 185 -2.98 -12.24 5.24
N GLY A 186 -4.24 -11.90 5.53
CA GLY A 186 -5.40 -12.76 5.28
C GLY A 186 -5.76 -12.92 3.80
N ARG A 187 -5.13 -12.14 2.90
CA ARG A 187 -5.44 -12.16 1.47
C ARG A 187 -4.89 -13.41 0.81
N LYS A 188 -5.75 -14.06 0.01
CA LYS A 188 -5.32 -15.20 -0.81
C LYS A 188 -4.46 -14.71 -1.96
N THR A 189 -3.28 -15.32 -2.14
CA THR A 189 -2.38 -15.04 -3.26
C THR A 189 -3.07 -15.09 -4.62
N SER A 190 -4.00 -16.03 -4.81
CA SER A 190 -4.80 -16.18 -6.03
C SER A 190 -5.69 -14.97 -6.32
N GLU A 191 -6.22 -14.33 -5.28
CA GLU A 191 -7.06 -13.14 -5.41
C GLU A 191 -6.23 -11.94 -5.83
N THR A 192 -5.07 -11.74 -5.20
CA THR A 192 -4.11 -10.70 -5.56
C THR A 192 -3.68 -10.85 -7.02
N ARG A 193 -3.33 -12.07 -7.45
CA ARG A 193 -2.99 -12.39 -8.84
C ARG A 193 -4.14 -12.04 -9.80
N ALA A 194 -5.36 -12.46 -9.46
CA ALA A 194 -6.53 -12.22 -10.31
C ALA A 194 -6.82 -10.71 -10.47
N VAL A 195 -6.69 -9.93 -9.40
CA VAL A 195 -6.84 -8.47 -9.47
C VAL A 195 -5.76 -7.83 -10.34
N LEU A 196 -4.50 -8.23 -10.14
CA LEU A 196 -3.37 -7.71 -10.90
C LEU A 196 -3.50 -8.01 -12.40
N SER A 197 -3.82 -9.26 -12.74
CA SER A 197 -4.05 -9.70 -14.12
C SER A 197 -5.18 -8.90 -14.81
N ARG A 198 -6.31 -8.68 -14.12
CA ARG A 198 -7.42 -7.86 -14.64
C ARG A 198 -7.00 -6.42 -14.94
N ARG A 199 -6.17 -5.81 -14.07
CA ARG A 199 -5.70 -4.43 -14.24
C ARG A 199 -4.79 -4.30 -15.46
N ILE A 200 -3.89 -5.26 -15.64
CA ILE A 200 -2.97 -5.32 -16.80
C ILE A 200 -3.78 -5.46 -18.10
N ALA A 201 -4.71 -6.42 -18.15
CA ALA A 201 -5.56 -6.62 -19.33
C ALA A 201 -6.38 -5.37 -19.70
N ALA A 202 -6.91 -4.66 -18.70
CA ALA A 202 -7.64 -3.41 -18.93
C ALA A 202 -6.74 -2.31 -19.54
N TYR A 203 -5.48 -2.21 -19.10
CA TYR A 203 -4.53 -1.26 -19.68
C TYR A 203 -4.17 -1.62 -21.13
N GLU A 204 -3.89 -2.90 -21.40
CA GLU A 204 -3.55 -3.39 -22.74
C GLU A 204 -4.70 -3.16 -23.74
N ALA A 205 -5.94 -3.41 -23.34
CA ALA A 205 -7.12 -3.13 -24.17
C ALA A 205 -7.24 -1.64 -24.51
N ASN A 206 -7.12 -0.75 -23.51
CA ASN A 206 -7.19 0.69 -23.73
C ASN A 206 -6.06 1.22 -24.62
N ALA A 207 -4.86 0.65 -24.52
CA ALA A 207 -3.72 1.01 -25.37
C ALA A 207 -3.92 0.58 -26.83
N LEU A 208 -4.52 -0.59 -27.04
CA LEU A 208 -4.87 -1.10 -28.37
C LEU A 208 -5.93 -0.22 -29.04
N ASP A 209 -6.97 0.17 -28.31
CA ASP A 209 -8.04 1.04 -28.81
C ASP A 209 -7.52 2.44 -29.19
N ALA A 210 -6.60 2.99 -28.38
CA ALA A 210 -5.95 4.28 -28.67
C ALA A 210 -5.11 4.23 -29.96
N THR A 211 -4.50 3.08 -30.25
CA THR A 211 -3.68 2.88 -31.46
C THR A 211 -4.57 2.77 -32.69
N ASN A 212 -5.62 1.94 -32.63
CA ASN A 212 -6.59 1.76 -33.72
C ASN A 212 -7.34 3.05 -34.07
N SER A 213 -7.59 3.93 -33.09
CA SER A 213 -8.25 5.22 -33.30
C SER A 213 -7.35 6.20 -34.06
N ARG A 214 -6.03 6.21 -33.79
CA ARG A 214 -5.07 7.06 -34.52
C ARG A 214 -4.87 6.63 -35.97
N SER A 215 -4.94 5.32 -36.25
CA SER A 215 -4.80 4.78 -37.61
C SER A 215 -5.99 5.11 -38.53
N ARG A 216 -7.16 5.46 -37.97
CA ARG A 216 -8.35 5.84 -38.74
C ARG A 216 -8.40 7.32 -39.12
N ASP A 217 -7.65 8.17 -38.42
CA ASP A 217 -7.65 9.63 -38.60
C ASP A 217 -6.53 10.12 -39.54
N GLU A 218 -5.74 9.24 -40.15
CA GLU A 218 -4.85 9.59 -41.26
C GLU A 218 -5.60 9.48 -42.60
N PRO A 219 -6.08 10.60 -43.19
CA PRO A 219 -6.58 10.56 -44.56
C PRO A 219 -5.40 10.28 -45.49
N GLU A 220 -5.55 9.25 -46.33
CA GLU A 220 -4.68 8.99 -47.48
C GLU A 220 -4.45 10.31 -48.24
N ARG A 221 -3.22 10.81 -48.21
CA ARG A 221 -2.77 11.96 -48.99
C ARG A 221 -2.05 11.48 -50.25
#